data_AF-A0A6L8DMA6-F1
#
_entry.id   AF-A0A6L8DMA6-F1
#
_cell.length_a   1.000
_cell.length_b   1.000
_cell.length_c   1.000
_cell.angle_alpha   90.00
_cell.angle_beta   90.00
_cell.angle_gamma   90.00
#
_symmetry.space_group_name_H-M   'P 1'
#
loop_
_entity.id
_entity.type
_entity.pdbx_description
1 polymer ?
#
loop_
_entity_poly.entity_id
_entity_poly.type
_entity_poly.pdbx_seq_one_letter_code
_entity_poly.pdbx_strand_id
1 'polypeptide(L)'
;MANIRKTLDMANTINSADALTTLKEAIAYYKTRQVEQTKREEIWSKRDVLILALNNEKDVLLTYFEYRFAERRDSLVQFYNLLNKSVDSGNEIQLQTALTGILGIIQENPLSDFAEFRKNMTNPNFKLEL
;
A
#
# COMPACT_ATOMS: atom_id res chain seq x y z
N MET A 1 -17.77 65.69 -41.52
CA MET A 1 -16.70 64.70 -41.82
C MET A 1 -15.57 64.64 -40.78
N ALA A 2 -15.49 65.53 -39.77
CA ALA A 2 -14.39 65.54 -38.80
C ALA A 2 -14.62 64.70 -37.52
N ASN A 3 -15.89 64.45 -37.14
CA ASN A 3 -16.22 63.89 -35.82
C ASN A 3 -16.26 62.34 -35.77
N ILE A 4 -16.36 61.68 -36.94
CA ILE A 4 -16.41 60.19 -37.03
C ILE A 4 -14.99 59.58 -37.02
N ARG A 5 -13.97 60.32 -37.48
CA ARG A 5 -12.57 59.87 -37.40
C ARG A 5 -12.06 59.80 -35.95
N LYS A 6 -12.46 60.74 -35.09
CA LYS A 6 -12.00 60.82 -33.70
C LYS A 6 -12.56 59.71 -32.81
N THR A 7 -13.75 59.20 -33.13
CA THR A 7 -14.39 58.09 -32.42
C THR A 7 -13.85 56.71 -32.82
N LEU A 8 -13.28 56.58 -34.03
CA LEU A 8 -12.61 55.36 -34.50
C LEU A 8 -11.19 55.22 -33.91
N ASP A 9 -10.49 56.32 -33.63
CA ASP A 9 -9.19 56.29 -32.95
C ASP A 9 -9.29 55.91 -31.46
N MET A 10 -10.34 56.37 -30.75
CA MET A 10 -10.54 56.07 -29.32
C MET A 10 -11.01 54.64 -29.04
N ALA A 11 -11.56 53.94 -30.03
CA ALA A 11 -11.91 52.52 -29.93
C ALA A 11 -10.71 51.60 -30.25
N ASN A 12 -9.66 52.13 -30.88
CA ASN A 12 -8.54 51.34 -31.40
C ASN A 12 -7.21 51.59 -30.68
N THR A 13 -7.16 52.52 -29.74
CA THR A 13 -6.12 52.52 -28.70
C THR A 13 -6.56 51.57 -27.60
N ILE A 14 -6.54 50.26 -27.89
CA ILE A 14 -6.13 49.32 -26.84
C ILE A 14 -4.80 49.89 -26.38
N ASN A 15 -4.77 50.47 -25.18
CA ASN A 15 -3.55 51.04 -24.63
C ASN A 15 -2.53 49.91 -24.69
N SER A 16 -1.61 49.97 -25.64
CA SER A 16 -0.82 48.81 -26.07
C SER A 16 0.04 48.29 -24.93
N ALA A 17 0.35 49.18 -23.98
CA ALA A 17 0.90 48.88 -22.67
C ALA A 17 -0.01 47.97 -21.83
N ASP A 18 -1.31 48.27 -21.70
CA ASP A 18 -2.29 47.47 -20.93
C ASP A 18 -2.58 46.10 -21.57
N ALA A 19 -2.55 46.01 -22.90
CA ALA A 19 -2.62 44.71 -23.57
C ALA A 19 -1.34 43.88 -23.38
N LEU A 20 -0.18 44.53 -23.39
CA LEU A 20 1.11 43.85 -23.13
C LEU A 20 1.23 43.37 -21.69
N THR A 21 0.75 44.14 -20.70
CA THR A 21 0.72 43.69 -19.30
C THR A 21 -0.23 42.51 -19.13
N THR A 22 -1.45 42.60 -19.68
CA THR A 22 -2.41 41.49 -19.66
C THR A 22 -1.86 40.22 -20.32
N LEU A 23 -1.15 40.36 -21.45
CA LEU A 23 -0.50 39.23 -22.12
C LEU A 23 0.62 38.62 -21.26
N LYS A 24 1.45 39.46 -20.62
CA LYS A 24 2.52 39.00 -19.72
C LYS A 24 1.95 38.24 -18.52
N GLU A 25 0.86 38.74 -17.93
CA GLU A 25 0.16 38.09 -16.83
C GLU A 25 -0.47 36.77 -17.27
N ALA A 26 -1.09 36.71 -18.45
CA ALA A 26 -1.62 35.48 -19.02
C ALA A 26 -0.50 34.44 -19.23
N ILE A 27 0.65 34.84 -19.79
CA ILE A 27 1.81 33.94 -19.97
C ILE A 27 2.33 33.45 -18.62
N ALA A 28 2.43 34.33 -17.62
CA ALA A 28 2.85 33.96 -16.28
C ALA A 28 1.87 32.96 -15.64
N TYR A 29 0.56 33.20 -15.77
CA TYR A 29 -0.48 32.28 -15.33
C TYR A 29 -0.38 30.92 -16.01
N TYR A 30 -0.22 30.88 -17.34
CA TYR A 30 -0.09 29.62 -18.09
C TYR A 30 1.14 28.83 -17.65
N LYS A 31 2.28 29.49 -17.44
CA LYS A 31 3.50 28.84 -16.93
C LYS A 31 3.26 28.25 -15.53
N THR A 32 2.70 29.03 -14.61
CA THR A 32 2.37 28.56 -13.26
C THR A 32 1.39 27.40 -13.31
N ARG A 33 0.34 27.48 -14.13
CA ARG A 33 -0.65 26.42 -14.30
C ARG A 33 0.01 25.12 -14.76
N GLN A 34 0.91 25.17 -15.73
CA GLN A 34 1.63 23.98 -16.20
C GLN A 34 2.49 23.37 -15.10
N VAL A 35 3.27 24.19 -14.37
CA VAL A 35 4.10 23.70 -13.26
C VAL A 35 3.24 23.04 -12.18
N GLU A 36 2.13 23.67 -11.79
CA GLU A 36 1.22 23.11 -10.78
C GLU A 36 0.50 21.85 -11.27
N GLN A 37 0.21 21.75 -12.57
CA GLN A 37 -0.33 20.53 -13.16
C GLN A 37 0.68 19.38 -13.09
N THR A 38 1.94 19.63 -13.46
CA THR A 38 3.01 18.63 -13.36
C THR A 38 3.23 18.18 -11.92
N LYS A 39 3.24 19.12 -10.96
CA LYS A 39 3.36 18.78 -9.52
C LYS A 39 2.21 17.88 -9.04
N ARG A 40 0.97 18.16 -9.46
CA ARG A 40 -0.18 17.32 -9.12
C ARG A 40 -0.06 15.92 -9.71
N GLU A 41 0.36 15.83 -10.97
CA GLU A 41 0.59 14.54 -11.64
C GLU A 41 1.69 13.72 -10.94
N GLU A 42 2.78 14.38 -10.53
CA GLU A 42 3.85 13.73 -9.76
C GLU A 42 3.35 13.20 -8.41
N ILE A 43 2.51 13.97 -7.70
CA ILE A 43 1.90 13.53 -6.44
C ILE A 43 0.99 12.33 -6.68
N TRP A 44 0.17 12.34 -7.73
CA TRP A 44 -0.70 11.22 -8.06
C TRP A 44 0.09 9.97 -8.42
N SER A 45 1.13 10.09 -9.24
CA SER A 45 2.00 8.96 -9.58
C SER A 45 2.67 8.37 -8.33
N LYS A 46 3.23 9.22 -7.44
CA LYS A 46 3.81 8.75 -6.17
C LYS A 46 2.77 8.08 -5.29
N ARG A 47 1.58 8.65 -5.17
CA ARG A 47 0.48 8.06 -4.40
C ARG A 47 0.13 6.68 -4.94
N ASP A 48 -0.01 6.53 -6.24
CA ASP A 48 -0.45 5.27 -6.86
C ASP A 48 0.60 4.17 -6.67
N VAL A 49 1.90 4.51 -6.78
CA VAL A 49 3.00 3.59 -6.46
C VAL A 49 2.96 3.16 -4.98
N LEU A 50 2.76 4.11 -4.06
CA LEU A 50 2.70 3.82 -2.63
C LEU A 50 1.46 2.98 -2.25
N ILE A 51 0.30 3.26 -2.85
CA ILE A 51 -0.92 2.47 -2.65
C ILE A 51 -0.72 1.04 -3.16
N LEU A 52 -0.12 0.88 -4.33
CA LEU A 52 0.18 -0.44 -4.88
C LEU A 52 1.13 -1.23 -3.98
N ALA A 53 2.19 -0.59 -3.49
CA ALA A 53 3.13 -1.20 -2.54
C ALA A 53 2.40 -1.64 -1.25
N LEU A 54 1.56 -0.78 -0.67
CA LEU A 54 0.80 -1.09 0.54
C LEU A 54 -0.18 -2.25 0.33
N ASN A 55 -0.86 -2.30 -0.81
CA ASN A 55 -1.76 -3.41 -1.15
C ASN A 55 -0.99 -4.73 -1.31
N ASN A 56 0.17 -4.70 -1.98
CA ASN A 56 1.01 -5.89 -2.11
C ASN A 56 1.50 -6.38 -0.75
N GLU A 57 1.95 -5.48 0.13
CA GLU A 57 2.34 -5.84 1.50
C GLU A 57 1.16 -6.49 2.24
N LYS A 58 -0.03 -5.86 2.18
CA LYS A 58 -1.25 -6.39 2.80
C LYS A 58 -1.58 -7.80 2.30
N ASP A 59 -1.53 -8.05 1.00
CA ASP A 59 -1.92 -9.34 0.43
C ASP A 59 -0.95 -10.45 0.87
N VAL A 60 0.35 -10.15 0.93
CA VAL A 60 1.33 -11.09 1.46
C VAL A 60 1.11 -11.36 2.95
N LEU A 61 0.75 -10.35 3.74
CA LEU A 61 0.42 -10.51 5.16
C LEU A 61 -0.79 -11.43 5.36
N LEU A 62 -1.86 -11.20 4.61
CA LEU A 62 -3.07 -12.01 4.70
C LEU A 62 -2.77 -13.46 4.30
N THR A 63 -2.02 -13.65 3.22
CA THR A 63 -1.60 -14.98 2.76
C THR A 63 -0.77 -15.70 3.81
N TYR A 64 0.20 -15.02 4.42
CA TYR A 64 1.01 -15.60 5.51
C TYR A 64 0.13 -16.02 6.70
N PHE A 65 -0.81 -15.18 7.12
CA PHE A 65 -1.74 -15.53 8.20
C PHE A 65 -2.61 -16.72 7.84
N GLU A 66 -3.18 -16.75 6.63
CA GLU A 66 -4.00 -17.88 6.19
C GLU A 66 -3.24 -19.21 6.28
N TYR A 67 -2.02 -19.28 5.74
CA TYR A 67 -1.22 -20.50 5.80
C TYR A 67 -0.80 -20.85 7.23
N ARG A 68 -0.27 -19.89 7.99
CA ARG A 68 0.24 -20.15 9.34
C ARG A 68 -0.85 -20.59 10.31
N PHE A 69 -2.03 -19.96 10.25
CA PHE A 69 -3.15 -20.36 11.10
C PHE A 69 -3.80 -21.66 10.63
N ALA A 70 -3.85 -21.94 9.32
CA ALA A 70 -4.32 -23.23 8.80
C ALA A 70 -3.43 -24.38 9.27
N GLU A 71 -2.11 -24.25 9.16
CA GLU A 71 -1.14 -25.27 9.62
C GLU A 71 -1.28 -25.53 11.13
N ARG A 72 -1.44 -24.46 11.93
CA ARG A 72 -1.65 -24.58 13.38
C ARG A 72 -2.95 -25.31 13.70
N ARG A 73 -4.04 -24.98 13.00
CA ARG A 73 -5.33 -25.67 13.16
C ARG A 73 -5.17 -27.15 12.85
N ASP A 74 -4.57 -27.48 11.71
CA ASP A 74 -4.46 -28.86 11.24
C ASP A 74 -3.56 -29.68 12.19
N SER A 75 -2.49 -29.07 12.70
CA SER A 75 -1.62 -29.68 13.71
C SER A 75 -2.34 -29.93 15.03
N LEU A 76 -3.14 -28.97 15.52
CA LEU A 76 -3.96 -29.16 16.72
C LEU A 76 -4.98 -30.28 16.54
N VAL A 77 -5.66 -30.35 15.39
CA VAL A 77 -6.59 -31.44 15.07
C VAL A 77 -5.89 -32.79 15.12
N GLN A 78 -4.68 -32.91 14.58
CA GLN A 78 -3.90 -34.15 14.66
C GLN A 78 -3.52 -34.52 16.10
N PHE A 79 -3.10 -33.56 16.92
CA PHE A 79 -2.78 -33.83 18.32
C PHE A 79 -4.02 -34.19 19.14
N TYR A 80 -5.18 -33.58 18.91
CA TYR A 80 -6.43 -34.00 19.54
C TYR A 80 -6.84 -35.43 19.13
N ASN A 81 -6.63 -35.79 17.86
CA ASN A 81 -6.88 -37.16 17.42
C ASN A 81 -5.92 -38.16 18.08
N LEU A 82 -4.64 -37.80 18.25
CA LEU A 82 -3.67 -38.62 18.98
C LEU A 82 -4.04 -38.74 20.46
N LEU A 83 -4.49 -37.64 21.08
CA LEU A 83 -4.96 -37.61 22.45
C LEU A 83 -6.09 -38.61 22.66
N ASN A 84 -7.15 -38.54 21.83
CA ASN A 84 -8.29 -39.46 21.91
C ASN A 84 -7.85 -40.92 21.76
N LYS A 85 -7.02 -41.23 20.75
CA LYS A 85 -6.49 -42.58 20.54
C LYS A 85 -5.65 -43.08 21.73
N SER A 86 -4.88 -42.20 22.36
CA SER A 86 -4.03 -42.56 23.50
C SER A 86 -4.85 -42.86 24.75
N VAL A 87 -5.97 -42.15 24.95
CA VAL A 87 -6.93 -42.43 26.02
C VAL A 87 -7.59 -43.79 25.80
N ASP A 88 -8.08 -44.05 24.59
CA ASP A 88 -8.75 -45.32 24.25
C ASP A 88 -7.81 -46.54 24.37
N SER A 89 -6.53 -46.36 24.03
CA SER A 89 -5.52 -47.43 24.06
C SER A 89 -4.76 -47.55 25.38
N GLY A 90 -4.95 -46.62 26.32
CA GLY A 90 -4.16 -46.56 27.56
C GLY A 90 -2.68 -46.27 27.35
N ASN A 91 -2.29 -45.70 26.20
CA ASN A 91 -0.89 -45.45 25.86
C ASN A 91 -0.41 -44.11 26.43
N GLU A 92 0.16 -44.15 27.63
CA GLU A 92 0.65 -42.97 28.36
C GLU A 92 1.72 -42.17 27.59
N ILE A 93 2.56 -42.83 26.78
CA ILE A 93 3.61 -42.15 25.98
C ILE A 93 2.96 -41.29 24.89
N GLN A 94 1.95 -41.83 24.19
CA GLN A 94 1.22 -41.07 23.19
C GLN A 94 0.39 -39.93 23.80
N LEU A 95 -0.18 -40.17 24.99
CA LEU A 95 -0.92 -39.17 25.75
C LEU A 95 -0.03 -37.98 26.10
N GLN A 96 1.15 -38.25 26.68
CA GLN A 96 2.12 -37.21 27.01
C GLN A 96 2.59 -36.47 25.76
N THR A 97 2.83 -37.18 24.66
CA THR A 97 3.26 -36.59 23.38
C THR A 97 2.20 -35.62 22.84
N ALA A 98 0.93 -36.02 22.85
CA ALA A 98 -0.18 -35.19 22.40
C ALA A 98 -0.32 -33.91 23.24
N LEU A 99 -0.27 -34.04 24.58
CA LEU A 99 -0.36 -32.90 25.50
C LEU A 99 0.82 -31.93 25.34
N THR A 100 2.05 -32.45 25.21
CA THR A 100 3.24 -31.63 24.97
C THR A 100 3.14 -30.90 23.62
N GLY A 101 2.65 -31.56 22.57
CA GLY A 101 2.44 -30.94 21.25
C GLY A 101 1.42 -29.81 21.29
N ILE A 102 0.27 -30.03 21.93
CA ILE A 102 -0.77 -29.00 22.12
C ILE A 102 -0.21 -27.81 22.89
N LEU A 103 0.50 -28.05 24.00
CA LEU A 103 1.09 -26.98 24.80
C LEU A 103 2.13 -26.19 23.98
N GLY A 104 2.97 -26.87 23.20
CA GLY A 104 3.96 -26.23 22.32
C GLY A 104 3.31 -25.27 21.33
N ILE A 105 2.23 -25.68 20.66
CA ILE A 105 1.50 -24.81 19.73
C ILE A 105 0.90 -23.61 20.47
N ILE A 106 0.29 -23.82 21.65
CA ILE A 106 -0.36 -22.74 22.42
C ILE A 106 0.66 -21.73 22.93
N GLN A 107 1.84 -22.18 23.37
CA GLN A 107 2.91 -21.31 23.87
C GLN A 107 3.63 -20.57 22.75
N GLU A 108 3.68 -21.13 21.55
CA GLU A 108 4.29 -20.51 20.39
C GLU A 108 3.47 -19.31 19.91
N ASN A 109 4.13 -18.14 19.81
CA ASN A 109 3.55 -16.96 19.18
C ASN A 109 3.58 -17.14 17.65
N PRO A 110 2.43 -17.22 16.95
CA PRO A 110 2.38 -17.41 15.50
C PRO A 110 2.97 -16.23 14.69
N LEU A 111 3.29 -15.12 15.36
CA LEU A 111 3.87 -13.91 14.78
C LEU A 111 5.35 -13.74 15.12
N SER A 112 6.01 -14.69 15.79
CA SER A 112 7.46 -14.62 16.04
C SER A 112 8.24 -14.48 14.74
N ASP A 113 7.93 -15.35 13.78
CA ASP A 113 8.61 -15.41 12.50
C ASP A 113 8.19 -14.25 11.60
N PHE A 114 7.04 -13.65 11.89
CA PHE A 114 6.53 -12.50 11.15
C PHE A 114 7.40 -11.25 11.34
N ALA A 115 7.99 -11.05 12.53
CA ALA A 115 8.91 -9.93 12.75
C ALA A 115 10.18 -10.07 11.87
N GLU A 116 10.70 -11.29 11.75
CA GLU A 116 11.82 -11.62 10.86
C GLU A 116 11.42 -11.55 9.39
N PHE A 117 10.24 -12.07 9.04
CA PHE A 117 9.66 -11.96 7.72
C PHE A 117 9.53 -10.49 7.26
N ARG A 118 9.00 -9.61 8.11
CA ARG A 118 8.88 -8.17 7.82
C ARG A 118 10.25 -7.53 7.57
N LYS A 119 11.24 -7.88 8.39
CA LYS A 119 12.63 -7.41 8.20
C LYS A 119 13.19 -7.87 6.86
N ASN A 120 12.91 -9.11 6.45
CA ASN A 120 13.31 -9.64 5.16
C ASN A 120 12.55 -9.00 3.99
N MET A 121 11.27 -8.68 4.15
CA MET A 121 10.46 -7.93 3.17
C MET A 121 11.01 -6.52 2.88
N THR A 122 11.63 -5.87 3.87
CA THR A 122 12.31 -4.58 3.64
C THR A 122 13.63 -4.71 2.86
N ASN A 123 14.12 -5.92 2.62
CA ASN A 123 15.31 -6.16 1.80
C ASN A 123 14.93 -6.28 0.32
N PRO A 124 15.44 -5.41 -0.57
CA PRO A 124 15.12 -5.43 -2.00
C PRO A 124 15.54 -6.71 -2.74
N ASN A 125 16.37 -7.57 -2.14
CA ASN A 125 16.82 -8.84 -2.71
C ASN A 125 16.12 -10.07 -2.12
N PHE A 126 15.13 -9.90 -1.24
CA PHE A 126 14.44 -11.04 -0.63
C PHE A 126 13.50 -11.72 -1.63
N LYS A 127 13.70 -13.02 -1.83
CA LYS A 127 12.79 -13.87 -2.62
C LYS A 127 12.00 -14.74 -1.65
N LEU A 128 10.67 -14.68 -1.77
CA LEU A 128 9.78 -15.65 -1.18
C LEU A 128 9.90 -16.95 -1.98
N GLU A 129 10.59 -17.94 -1.43
CA GLU A 129 10.48 -19.32 -1.91
C GLU A 129 9.21 -19.92 -1.28
N LEU A 130 8.21 -20.18 -2.12
CA LEU A 130 6.94 -20.83 -1.80
C LEU A 130 7.04 -22.32 -2.14
#